data_AF-A0A6V7BBF6-F1
#
_entry.id   AF-A0A6V7BBF6-F1
#
_cell.length_a   1.000
_cell.length_b   1.000
_cell.length_c   1.000
_cell.angle_alpha   90.00
_cell.angle_beta   90.00
_cell.angle_gamma   90.00
#
_symmetry.space_group_name_H-M   'P 1'
#
loop_
_entity.id
_entity.type
_entity.pdbx_description
1 polymer ?
#
loop_
_entity_poly.entity_id
_entity_poly.type
_entity_poly.pdbx_seq_one_letter_code
_entity_poly.pdbx_strand_id
1 'polypeptide(L)'
;MTKISFRNLFPLLLLSLALPSACARTPHEAKRDAATSSAATATPPPQEKSRGTDNGADIVSANTTLQELQRRLLRFIDGLTVPADLDYPQMESALGIKLGPPSDPAYPWREVKEVPLVDGYELYATHRPTKDGFSRIEVAVTLPDHSNPTRVPTSTCIWQAEALSKALEGMGYTRGGQRPFQGGWLRQHWRAINGGSQIFSVSLLLYRTNEQGSQQECVYSVKIDGGKP
;
A
#
# COMPACT_ATOMS: atom_id res chain seq x y z
N MET A 1 -38.28 -13.51 -31.52
CA MET A 1 -38.69 -12.13 -31.87
C MET A 1 -39.76 -11.69 -30.90
N THR A 2 -39.41 -10.88 -29.91
CA THR A 2 -40.35 -10.30 -28.94
C THR A 2 -39.88 -8.87 -28.68
N LYS A 3 -40.64 -7.89 -29.18
CA LYS A 3 -40.39 -6.45 -29.07
C LYS A 3 -40.94 -5.95 -27.74
N ILE A 4 -40.13 -5.27 -26.95
CA ILE A 4 -40.59 -4.46 -25.81
C ILE A 4 -40.29 -3.00 -26.13
N SER A 5 -41.35 -2.20 -26.08
CA SER A 5 -41.42 -0.79 -26.44
C SER A 5 -41.09 0.08 -25.23
N PHE A 6 -40.11 0.97 -25.33
CA PHE A 6 -39.87 2.05 -24.38
C PHE A 6 -40.29 3.38 -25.01
N ARG A 7 -41.32 4.00 -24.44
CA ARG A 7 -41.77 5.35 -24.79
C ARG A 7 -41.14 6.36 -23.83
N ASN A 8 -40.53 7.38 -24.43
CA ASN A 8 -40.10 8.65 -23.85
C ASN A 8 -41.14 9.30 -22.91
N LEU A 9 -40.66 10.10 -21.95
CA LEU A 9 -41.16 11.45 -21.61
C LEU A 9 -40.32 12.11 -20.50
N PHE A 10 -39.40 13.00 -20.88
CA PHE A 10 -39.09 14.27 -20.17
C PHE A 10 -39.93 15.36 -20.91
N PRO A 11 -40.25 16.58 -20.40
CA PRO A 11 -39.41 17.42 -19.51
C PRO A 11 -40.18 18.40 -18.56
N LEU A 12 -39.45 19.40 -18.02
CA LEU A 12 -39.86 20.74 -17.50
C LEU A 12 -40.27 20.84 -16.01
N LEU A 13 -40.03 21.91 -15.24
CA LEU A 13 -39.16 23.13 -15.19
C LEU A 13 -39.60 23.88 -13.89
N LEU A 14 -38.82 24.87 -13.41
CA LEU A 14 -39.14 26.05 -12.54
C LEU A 14 -38.51 26.03 -11.12
N LEU A 15 -37.51 26.87 -10.81
CA LEU A 15 -37.57 28.30 -10.34
C LEU A 15 -38.31 28.41 -8.98
N SER A 16 -37.79 28.98 -7.87
CA SER A 16 -37.17 30.32 -7.71
C SER A 16 -36.61 30.52 -6.28
N LEU A 17 -35.55 31.33 -6.18
CA LEU A 17 -35.30 32.48 -5.27
C LEU A 17 -35.84 32.49 -3.81
N ALA A 18 -34.94 32.70 -2.83
CA ALA A 18 -34.94 33.87 -1.92
C ALA A 18 -33.78 33.84 -0.88
N LEU A 19 -32.91 34.86 -0.92
CA LEU A 19 -32.17 35.42 0.23
C LEU A 19 -32.89 36.71 0.67
N PRO A 20 -32.86 37.06 1.97
CA PRO A 20 -32.11 38.25 2.44
C PRO A 20 -31.35 37.98 3.77
N SER A 21 -30.15 38.52 4.02
CA SER A 21 -29.82 39.86 4.58
C SER A 21 -30.53 40.15 5.92
N ALA A 22 -29.95 40.68 7.01
CA ALA A 22 -28.68 41.34 7.34
C ALA A 22 -28.54 41.40 8.89
N CYS A 23 -27.35 41.64 9.46
CA CYS A 23 -26.96 42.81 10.31
C CYS A 23 -26.06 42.27 11.46
N ALA A 24 -25.02 42.92 12.01
CA ALA A 24 -24.34 44.17 11.75
C ALA A 24 -22.99 44.20 12.54
N ARG A 25 -21.97 44.89 11.97
CA ARG A 25 -20.98 45.85 12.56
C ARG A 25 -20.38 45.63 13.96
N THR A 26 -19.19 46.08 14.34
CA THR A 26 -17.80 46.28 13.83
C THR A 26 -16.98 46.78 15.04
N PRO A 27 -15.63 46.74 15.01
CA PRO A 27 -14.76 46.86 16.18
C PRO A 27 -14.27 48.30 16.46
N HIS A 28 -14.09 48.64 17.72
CA HIS A 28 -13.23 49.69 18.28
C HIS A 28 -13.10 49.35 19.78
N GLU A 29 -11.93 49.31 20.42
CA GLU A 29 -11.10 50.48 20.69
C GLU A 29 -9.61 50.15 20.70
N ALA A 30 -8.83 51.05 20.10
CA ALA A 30 -7.43 51.24 20.40
C ALA A 30 -7.29 52.40 21.39
N LYS A 31 -6.49 52.23 22.45
CA LYS A 31 -5.70 53.33 23.02
C LYS A 31 -4.41 52.81 23.67
N ARG A 32 -3.29 53.31 23.16
CA ARG A 32 -1.94 53.23 23.73
C ARG A 32 -1.85 54.12 24.97
N ASP A 33 -0.95 53.77 25.89
CA ASP A 33 0.14 54.61 26.43
C ASP A 33 0.95 53.71 27.41
N ALA A 34 2.15 53.29 27.01
CA ALA A 34 3.44 53.87 27.41
C ALA A 34 3.87 53.52 28.86
N ALA A 35 4.70 52.47 29.00
CA ALA A 35 5.70 52.38 30.05
C ALA A 35 6.84 51.45 29.61
N THR A 36 7.96 52.07 29.26
CA THR A 36 9.26 51.46 29.04
C THR A 36 9.82 50.90 30.34
N SER A 37 10.32 49.66 30.35
CA SER A 37 11.49 49.31 31.16
C SER A 37 12.23 48.11 30.56
N SER A 38 13.51 48.34 30.26
CA SER A 38 14.49 47.37 29.77
C SER A 38 14.77 46.27 30.78
N ALA A 39 14.86 45.03 30.30
CA ALA A 39 15.73 44.00 30.88
C ALA A 39 16.23 43.08 29.77
N ALA A 40 17.54 42.85 29.80
CA ALA A 40 18.32 42.20 28.76
C ALA A 40 18.30 40.66 28.87
N THR A 41 18.60 40.03 27.72
CA THR A 41 19.27 38.72 27.54
C THR A 41 18.47 37.45 27.81
N ALA A 42 18.10 36.74 26.72
CA ALA A 42 18.55 35.38 26.44
C ALA A 42 18.10 34.99 25.01
N THR A 43 19.04 34.94 24.08
CA THR A 43 18.85 34.32 22.77
C THR A 43 18.80 32.80 22.97
N PRO A 44 17.68 32.11 22.70
CA PRO A 44 17.70 30.65 22.68
C PRO A 44 18.58 30.20 21.50
N PRO A 45 19.38 29.12 21.65
CA PRO A 45 20.17 28.63 20.54
C PRO A 45 19.26 28.29 19.36
N PRO A 46 19.72 28.48 18.11
CA PRO A 46 18.95 28.02 16.97
C PRO A 46 18.75 26.52 17.16
N GLN A 47 17.51 26.11 17.40
CA GLN A 47 17.13 24.74 17.16
C GLN A 47 17.47 24.49 15.69
N GLU A 48 18.54 23.75 15.46
CA GLU A 48 18.68 22.96 14.25
C GLU A 48 17.37 22.20 14.13
N LYS A 49 16.50 22.75 13.29
CA LYS A 49 15.44 22.02 12.65
C LYS A 49 16.17 20.97 11.83
N SER A 50 16.54 19.87 12.49
CA SER A 50 16.85 18.62 11.84
C SER A 50 15.61 18.27 11.06
N ARG A 51 15.58 18.76 9.82
CA ARG A 51 14.69 18.35 8.77
C ARG A 51 15.21 17.00 8.32
N GLY A 52 15.08 16.04 9.22
CA GLY A 52 15.48 14.65 9.04
C GLY A 52 14.29 13.78 9.40
N THR A 53 13.13 14.03 8.79
CA THR A 53 12.15 12.96 8.63
C THR A 53 12.48 12.24 7.34
N ASP A 54 13.60 11.52 7.36
CA ASP A 54 13.74 10.38 6.47
C ASP A 54 12.77 9.32 7.00
N ASN A 55 11.53 9.39 6.54
CA ASN A 55 10.45 8.47 6.95
C ASN A 55 10.59 7.09 6.29
N GLY A 56 11.70 6.84 5.59
CA GLY A 56 12.02 5.56 4.98
C GLY A 56 12.30 4.49 6.02
N ALA A 57 12.01 3.24 5.66
CA ALA A 57 12.40 2.11 6.48
C ALA A 57 13.92 1.89 6.39
N ASP A 58 14.53 1.45 7.49
CA ASP A 58 15.93 1.02 7.50
C ASP A 58 16.17 -0.04 6.42
N ILE A 59 17.34 -0.02 5.79
CA ILE A 59 17.67 -0.99 4.74
C ILE A 59 17.57 -2.42 5.28
N VAL A 60 16.84 -3.26 4.53
CA VAL A 60 16.69 -4.68 4.79
C VAL A 60 18.07 -5.32 4.84
N SER A 61 18.24 -6.18 5.84
CA SER A 61 19.50 -6.88 6.11
C SER A 61 19.20 -8.21 6.79
N ALA A 62 20.25 -9.00 7.04
CA ALA A 62 20.17 -10.26 7.77
C ALA A 62 19.60 -10.15 9.21
N ASN A 63 19.38 -8.93 9.71
CA ASN A 63 18.72 -8.68 11.00
C ASN A 63 17.21 -8.39 10.86
N THR A 64 16.69 -8.29 9.64
CA THR A 64 15.28 -7.96 9.38
C THR A 64 14.44 -9.22 9.49
N THR A 65 13.44 -9.21 10.38
CA THR A 65 12.55 -10.35 10.60
C THR A 65 11.42 -10.40 9.57
N LEU A 66 10.84 -11.60 9.36
CA LEU A 66 9.64 -11.76 8.51
C LEU A 66 8.46 -10.91 9.00
N GLN A 67 8.30 -10.76 10.32
CA GLN A 67 7.24 -9.94 10.90
C GLN A 67 7.44 -8.45 10.62
N GLU A 68 8.68 -7.98 10.72
CA GLU A 68 9.04 -6.60 10.40
C GLU A 68 8.82 -6.30 8.91
N LEU A 69 9.25 -7.20 8.03
CA LEU A 69 9.00 -7.08 6.58
C LEU A 69 7.50 -7.09 6.27
N GLN A 70 6.72 -7.99 6.87
CA GLN A 70 5.26 -8.03 6.73
C GLN A 70 4.61 -6.71 7.16
N ARG A 71 5.05 -6.16 8.29
CA ARG A 71 4.55 -4.89 8.83
C ARG A 71 4.82 -3.72 7.87
N ARG A 72 6.02 -3.66 7.29
CA ARG A 72 6.39 -2.66 6.26
C ARG A 72 5.54 -2.80 5.01
N LEU A 73 5.37 -4.03 4.52
CA LEU A 73 4.54 -4.33 3.36
C LEU A 73 3.07 -3.94 3.56
N LEU A 74 2.48 -4.27 4.70
CA LEU A 74 1.10 -3.88 5.02
C LEU A 74 0.96 -2.35 5.11
N ARG A 75 1.92 -1.65 5.72
CA ARG A 75 1.93 -0.18 5.75
C ARG A 75 2.01 0.43 4.35
N PHE A 76 2.84 -0.13 3.48
CA PHE A 76 2.91 0.30 2.07
C PHE A 76 1.57 0.14 1.37
N ILE A 77 0.93 -1.03 1.50
CA ILE A 77 -0.37 -1.35 0.89
C ILE A 77 -1.49 -0.44 1.43
N ASP A 78 -1.47 -0.12 2.73
CA ASP A 78 -2.48 0.73 3.35
C ASP A 78 -2.45 2.14 2.75
N GLY A 79 -1.24 2.68 2.60
CA GLY A 79 -0.98 4.04 2.10
C GLY A 79 -1.28 4.28 0.63
N LEU A 80 -1.70 3.27 -0.13
CA LEU A 80 -2.02 3.40 -1.55
C LEU A 80 -3.36 4.13 -1.76
N THR A 81 -3.34 5.28 -2.40
CA THR A 81 -4.52 6.13 -2.65
C THR A 81 -4.75 6.43 -4.13
N VAL A 82 -3.67 6.58 -4.90
CA VAL A 82 -3.68 6.88 -6.33
C VAL A 82 -2.73 5.95 -7.09
N PRO A 83 -2.93 5.70 -8.40
CA PRO A 83 -2.12 4.75 -9.17
C PRO A 83 -0.60 4.97 -9.07
N ALA A 84 -0.19 6.23 -8.97
CA ALA A 84 1.22 6.62 -8.84
C ALA A 84 1.88 6.16 -7.54
N ASP A 85 1.11 5.81 -6.49
CA ASP A 85 1.65 5.35 -5.21
C ASP A 85 2.31 3.95 -5.30
N LEU A 86 2.11 3.24 -6.43
CA LEU A 86 2.80 1.98 -6.75
C LEU A 86 4.18 2.21 -7.38
N ASP A 87 4.71 3.43 -7.34
CA ASP A 87 6.03 3.71 -7.88
C ASP A 87 7.16 2.97 -7.15
N TYR A 88 8.27 2.78 -7.85
CA TYR A 88 9.40 2.05 -7.30
C TYR A 88 10.15 2.80 -6.17
N PRO A 89 10.32 4.15 -6.20
CA PRO A 89 10.97 4.85 -5.09
C PRO A 89 10.19 4.74 -3.77
N GLN A 90 8.86 4.81 -3.82
CA GLN A 90 8.00 4.65 -2.64
C GLN A 90 8.03 3.21 -2.14
N MET A 91 8.02 2.22 -3.05
CA MET A 91 8.23 0.82 -2.70
C MET A 91 9.59 0.59 -2.02
N GLU A 92 10.68 1.11 -2.58
CA GLU A 92 12.02 1.01 -1.99
C GLU A 92 12.07 1.60 -0.60
N SER A 93 11.54 2.81 -0.43
CA SER A 93 11.50 3.53 0.83
C SER A 93 10.66 2.79 1.87
N ALA A 94 9.49 2.29 1.49
CA ALA A 94 8.57 1.63 2.42
C ALA A 94 9.08 0.26 2.89
N LEU A 95 9.72 -0.50 2.00
CA LEU A 95 10.24 -1.83 2.33
C LEU A 95 11.66 -1.79 2.90
N GLY A 96 12.44 -0.74 2.60
CA GLY A 96 13.85 -0.65 2.93
C GLY A 96 14.71 -1.45 1.95
N ILE A 97 14.35 -1.49 0.67
CA ILE A 97 15.10 -2.23 -0.36
C ILE A 97 15.72 -1.29 -1.38
N LYS A 98 16.63 -1.82 -2.19
CA LYS A 98 17.17 -1.15 -3.37
C LYS A 98 17.03 -2.04 -4.58
N LEU A 99 16.18 -1.65 -5.51
CA LEU A 99 15.99 -2.35 -6.77
C LEU A 99 17.15 -2.02 -7.71
N GLY A 100 17.53 -2.99 -8.53
CA GLY A 100 18.53 -2.79 -9.56
C GLY A 100 18.13 -1.76 -10.61
N PRO A 101 19.07 -1.37 -11.49
CA PRO A 101 18.72 -0.66 -12.71
C PRO A 101 17.70 -1.48 -13.52
N PRO A 102 16.89 -0.83 -14.38
CA PRO A 102 15.94 -1.54 -15.21
C PRO A 102 16.66 -2.54 -16.12
N SER A 103 16.09 -3.75 -16.27
CA SER A 103 16.69 -4.80 -17.10
C SER A 103 16.72 -4.44 -18.59
N ASP A 104 15.78 -3.60 -19.04
CA ASP A 104 15.70 -3.08 -20.40
C ASP A 104 15.23 -1.60 -20.36
N PRO A 105 15.93 -0.66 -21.01
CA PRO A 105 15.48 0.73 -21.10
C PRO A 105 14.08 0.91 -21.70
N ALA A 106 13.66 0.03 -22.62
CA ALA A 106 12.32 0.02 -23.22
C ALA A 106 11.26 -0.62 -22.31
N TYR A 107 11.68 -1.49 -21.39
CA TYR A 107 10.81 -2.13 -20.40
C TYR A 107 11.42 -1.92 -19.00
N PRO A 108 11.07 -0.82 -18.32
CA PRO A 108 11.70 -0.41 -17.06
C PRO A 108 11.28 -1.27 -15.85
N TRP A 109 11.32 -2.59 -16.02
CA TRP A 109 11.21 -3.59 -14.98
C TRP A 109 12.49 -3.58 -14.16
N ARG A 110 12.31 -3.43 -12.84
CA ARG A 110 13.38 -3.47 -11.85
C ARG A 110 13.14 -4.63 -10.90
N GLU A 111 14.23 -5.21 -10.40
CA GLU A 111 14.17 -6.30 -9.43
C GLU A 111 15.32 -6.21 -8.43
N VAL A 112 15.13 -6.86 -7.29
CA VAL A 112 16.17 -7.23 -6.35
C VAL A 112 15.96 -8.69 -5.97
N LYS A 113 17.05 -9.45 -5.89
CA LYS A 113 17.07 -10.88 -5.60
C LYS A 113 17.98 -11.14 -4.41
N GLU A 114 17.71 -12.23 -3.70
CA GLU A 114 18.62 -12.80 -2.70
C GLU A 114 19.02 -11.77 -1.62
N VAL A 115 18.08 -10.90 -1.21
CA VAL A 115 18.34 -9.95 -0.11
C VAL A 115 18.21 -10.73 1.20
N PRO A 116 19.28 -10.88 1.99
CA PRO A 116 19.25 -11.72 3.18
C PRO A 116 18.32 -11.12 4.25
N LEU A 117 17.54 -11.99 4.88
CA LEU A 117 16.72 -11.73 6.05
C LEU A 117 17.25 -12.55 7.25
N VAL A 118 16.63 -12.39 8.41
CA VAL A 118 16.92 -13.23 9.58
C VAL A 118 16.69 -14.71 9.28
N ASP A 119 17.32 -15.60 10.02
CA ASP A 119 17.12 -17.07 9.96
C ASP A 119 17.38 -17.72 8.58
N GLY A 120 18.11 -17.04 7.70
CA GLY A 120 18.48 -17.56 6.38
C GLY A 120 17.39 -17.41 5.31
N TYR A 121 16.28 -16.73 5.60
CA TYR A 121 15.30 -16.37 4.56
C TYR A 121 15.89 -15.34 3.61
N GLU A 122 15.33 -15.27 2.41
CA GLU A 122 15.72 -14.26 1.42
C GLU A 122 14.51 -13.55 0.83
N LEU A 123 14.65 -12.25 0.60
CA LEU A 123 13.66 -11.40 -0.04
C LEU A 123 13.97 -11.26 -1.54
N TYR A 124 12.92 -11.44 -2.34
CA TYR A 124 12.85 -11.06 -3.74
C TYR A 124 11.76 -10.00 -3.93
N ALA A 125 12.04 -8.98 -4.72
CA ALA A 125 11.03 -8.00 -5.07
C ALA A 125 11.16 -7.50 -6.50
N THR A 126 10.03 -7.22 -7.13
CA THR A 126 9.97 -6.62 -8.47
C THR A 126 9.03 -5.44 -8.52
N HIS A 127 9.33 -4.54 -9.45
CA HIS A 127 8.45 -3.47 -9.86
C HIS A 127 8.42 -3.39 -11.38
N ARG A 128 7.23 -3.38 -11.97
CA ARG A 128 7.00 -3.26 -13.40
C ARG A 128 5.89 -2.25 -13.69
N PRO A 129 6.19 -1.09 -14.30
CA PRO A 129 5.15 -0.14 -14.66
C PRO A 129 4.27 -0.66 -15.80
N THR A 130 3.01 -0.22 -15.80
CA THR A 130 2.00 -0.56 -16.81
C THR A 130 1.51 0.70 -17.54
N LYS A 131 0.92 0.51 -18.73
CA LYS A 131 0.53 1.65 -19.60
C LYS A 131 -0.64 2.47 -19.07
N ASP A 132 -1.41 1.93 -18.14
CA ASP A 132 -2.58 2.53 -17.52
C ASP A 132 -2.24 3.38 -16.28
N GLY A 133 -0.95 3.62 -16.03
CA GLY A 133 -0.47 4.48 -14.94
C GLY A 133 -0.30 3.75 -13.61
N PHE A 134 -0.59 2.46 -13.55
CA PHE A 134 -0.28 1.60 -12.41
C PHE A 134 1.12 0.98 -12.55
N SER A 135 1.51 0.24 -11.52
CA SER A 135 2.65 -0.67 -11.55
C SER A 135 2.25 -2.01 -10.94
N ARG A 136 2.91 -3.06 -11.42
CA ARG A 136 2.86 -4.40 -10.85
C ARG A 136 4.05 -4.60 -9.94
N ILE A 137 3.76 -4.93 -8.69
CA ILE A 137 4.75 -5.23 -7.68
C ILE A 137 4.61 -6.70 -7.26
N GLU A 138 5.74 -7.37 -7.06
CA GLU A 138 5.80 -8.65 -6.37
C GLU A 138 6.80 -8.54 -5.23
N VAL A 139 6.42 -9.03 -4.05
CA VAL A 139 7.29 -9.17 -2.89
C VAL A 139 7.18 -10.62 -2.42
N ALA A 140 8.27 -11.37 -2.53
CA ALA A 140 8.32 -12.79 -2.21
C ALA A 140 9.44 -13.09 -1.21
N VAL A 141 9.24 -14.14 -0.42
CA VAL A 141 10.24 -14.64 0.51
C VAL A 141 10.54 -16.09 0.18
N THR A 142 11.83 -16.41 0.10
CA THR A 142 12.36 -17.76 -0.10
C THR A 142 12.67 -18.38 1.27
N LEU A 143 12.37 -19.67 1.42
CA LEU A 143 12.69 -20.45 2.62
C LEU A 143 14.22 -20.59 2.81
N PRO A 144 14.72 -20.83 4.04
CA PRO A 144 16.15 -20.95 4.30
C PRO A 144 16.85 -22.11 3.57
N ASP A 145 16.11 -23.14 3.18
CA ASP A 145 16.62 -24.27 2.40
C ASP A 145 16.47 -24.06 0.88
N HIS A 146 15.99 -22.88 0.47
CA HIS A 146 15.67 -22.48 -0.90
C HIS A 146 14.69 -23.42 -1.63
N SER A 147 13.97 -24.26 -0.88
CA SER A 147 12.95 -25.13 -1.45
C SER A 147 11.73 -24.32 -1.90
N ASN A 148 11.06 -24.78 -2.94
CA ASN A 148 9.78 -24.19 -3.34
C ASN A 148 8.65 -24.80 -2.49
N PRO A 149 8.01 -24.05 -1.59
CA PRO A 149 7.01 -24.60 -0.68
C PRO A 149 5.70 -25.03 -1.37
N THR A 150 5.49 -24.66 -2.64
CA THR A 150 4.36 -25.16 -3.43
C THR A 150 4.63 -26.52 -4.07
N ARG A 151 5.87 -27.01 -3.99
CA ARG A 151 6.34 -28.26 -4.61
C ARG A 151 6.91 -29.24 -3.59
N VAL A 152 7.56 -28.72 -2.56
CA VAL A 152 8.21 -29.50 -1.51
C VAL A 152 7.44 -29.30 -0.21
N PRO A 153 6.89 -30.38 0.39
CA PRO A 153 6.34 -30.37 1.73
C PRO A 153 7.21 -29.64 2.76
N THR A 154 6.60 -28.74 3.53
CA THR A 154 7.28 -28.05 4.63
C THR A 154 6.31 -27.83 5.80
N SER A 155 6.84 -27.77 7.02
CA SER A 155 6.12 -27.31 8.21
C SER A 155 6.29 -25.81 8.45
N THR A 156 7.26 -25.19 7.78
CA THR A 156 7.61 -23.77 7.98
C THR A 156 6.58 -22.87 7.32
N CYS A 157 6.04 -21.91 8.08
CA CYS A 157 5.13 -20.87 7.59
C CYS A 157 5.84 -19.52 7.53
N ILE A 158 5.96 -18.92 6.34
CA ILE A 158 6.52 -17.57 6.18
C ILE A 158 5.58 -16.54 6.82
N TRP A 159 4.35 -16.44 6.30
CA TRP A 159 3.30 -15.59 6.87
C TRP A 159 1.97 -16.32 6.89
N GLN A 160 1.16 -16.13 7.92
CA GLN A 160 -0.14 -16.79 8.01
C GLN A 160 -1.16 -16.12 7.08
N ALA A 161 -1.72 -16.88 6.12
CA ALA A 161 -2.60 -16.33 5.10
C ALA A 161 -3.85 -15.65 5.67
N GLU A 162 -4.46 -16.25 6.70
CA GLU A 162 -5.68 -15.68 7.30
C GLU A 162 -5.41 -14.37 8.06
N ALA A 163 -4.27 -14.26 8.73
CA ALA A 163 -3.89 -13.02 9.41
C ALA A 163 -3.64 -11.89 8.40
N LEU A 164 -2.96 -12.17 7.29
CA LEU A 164 -2.73 -11.20 6.22
C LEU A 164 -4.04 -10.78 5.53
N SER A 165 -4.92 -11.74 5.24
CA SER A 165 -6.24 -11.44 4.68
C SER A 165 -7.05 -10.52 5.59
N LYS A 166 -7.09 -10.79 6.90
CA LYS A 166 -7.79 -9.94 7.87
C LYS A 166 -7.19 -8.53 7.97
N ALA A 167 -5.87 -8.41 7.89
CA ALA A 167 -5.22 -7.11 7.84
C ALA A 167 -5.63 -6.32 6.58
N LEU A 168 -5.64 -6.97 5.41
CA LEU A 168 -6.11 -6.36 4.16
C LEU A 168 -7.58 -5.91 4.27
N GLU A 169 -8.44 -6.75 4.84
CA GLU A 169 -9.85 -6.41 5.09
C GLU A 169 -10.01 -5.19 6.02
N GLY A 170 -9.19 -5.10 7.07
CA GLY A 170 -9.13 -3.93 7.96
C GLY A 170 -8.71 -2.64 7.25
N MET A 171 -7.97 -2.73 6.15
CA MET A 171 -7.56 -1.61 5.29
C MET A 171 -8.58 -1.30 4.18
N GLY A 172 -9.76 -1.93 4.21
CA GLY A 172 -10.85 -1.71 3.25
C GLY A 172 -10.74 -2.52 1.95
N TYR A 173 -9.88 -3.53 1.89
CA TYR A 173 -9.87 -4.48 0.78
C TYR A 173 -10.99 -5.52 0.97
N THR A 174 -11.75 -5.79 -0.08
CA THR A 174 -12.70 -6.90 -0.12
C THR A 174 -11.97 -8.18 -0.48
N ARG A 175 -12.13 -9.23 0.34
CA ARG A 175 -11.61 -10.58 0.03
C ARG A 175 -12.38 -11.19 -1.13
N GLY A 176 -11.61 -11.69 -2.08
CA GLY A 176 -12.08 -12.37 -3.27
C GLY A 176 -12.04 -13.88 -3.18
N GLY A 177 -12.10 -14.51 -4.35
CA GLY A 177 -11.95 -15.95 -4.49
C GLY A 177 -10.50 -16.42 -4.26
N GLN A 178 -10.38 -17.73 -4.04
CA GLN A 178 -9.13 -18.46 -4.02
C GLN A 178 -9.13 -19.48 -5.15
N ARG A 179 -8.01 -19.59 -5.91
CA ARG A 179 -7.89 -20.53 -7.03
C ARG A 179 -6.52 -21.20 -7.08
N PRO A 180 -6.37 -22.40 -7.66
CA PRO A 180 -5.06 -23.01 -7.89
C PRO A 180 -4.13 -22.11 -8.71
N PHE A 181 -2.87 -22.03 -8.34
CA PHE A 181 -1.86 -21.22 -9.04
C PHE A 181 -0.43 -21.74 -8.78
N GLN A 182 0.30 -22.09 -9.85
CA GLN A 182 1.72 -22.49 -9.80
C GLN A 182 2.08 -23.56 -8.75
N GLY A 183 1.21 -24.56 -8.57
CA GLY A 183 1.38 -25.63 -7.57
C GLY A 183 0.85 -25.29 -6.18
N GLY A 184 0.59 -24.01 -5.91
CA GLY A 184 -0.06 -23.52 -4.72
C GLY A 184 -1.44 -22.96 -5.04
N TRP A 185 -1.83 -21.92 -4.31
CA TRP A 185 -3.09 -21.21 -4.49
C TRP A 185 -2.84 -19.71 -4.57
N LEU A 186 -3.79 -18.99 -5.14
CA LEU A 186 -3.80 -17.53 -5.20
C LEU A 186 -5.11 -17.07 -4.58
N ARG A 187 -5.04 -16.22 -3.56
CA ARG A 187 -6.18 -15.56 -2.92
C ARG A 187 -6.17 -14.07 -3.24
N GLN A 188 -7.25 -13.59 -3.84
CA GLN A 188 -7.35 -12.19 -4.26
C GLN A 188 -8.01 -11.31 -3.20
N HIS A 189 -7.62 -10.05 -3.18
CA HIS A 189 -8.28 -8.96 -2.45
C HIS A 189 -8.28 -7.72 -3.35
N TRP A 190 -9.30 -6.88 -3.27
CA TRP A 190 -9.36 -5.62 -4.03
C TRP A 190 -9.96 -4.49 -3.23
N ARG A 191 -9.52 -3.26 -3.50
CA ARG A 191 -10.05 -2.03 -2.90
C ARG A 191 -10.37 -1.05 -4.03
N ALA A 192 -11.60 -0.57 -4.06
CA ALA A 192 -12.01 0.47 -5.00
C ALA A 192 -11.34 1.81 -4.66
N ILE A 193 -10.92 2.55 -5.69
CA ILE A 193 -10.43 3.92 -5.60
C ILE A 193 -11.14 4.80 -6.63
N ASN A 194 -10.99 6.13 -6.53
CA ASN A 194 -11.57 7.08 -7.48
C ASN A 194 -13.06 6.82 -7.76
N GLY A 195 -13.85 6.70 -6.68
CA GLY A 195 -15.30 6.44 -6.77
C GLY A 195 -15.67 5.09 -7.40
N GLY A 196 -14.74 4.13 -7.46
CA GLY A 196 -14.95 2.80 -8.05
C GLY A 196 -14.59 2.70 -9.53
N SER A 197 -14.08 3.76 -10.15
CA SER A 197 -13.61 3.71 -11.55
C SER A 197 -12.28 2.97 -11.73
N GLN A 198 -11.57 2.73 -10.63
CA GLN A 198 -10.29 2.05 -10.57
C GLN A 198 -10.21 1.20 -9.30
N ILE A 199 -9.30 0.22 -9.29
CA ILE A 199 -9.04 -0.65 -8.14
C ILE A 199 -7.55 -0.77 -7.86
N PHE A 200 -7.21 -0.98 -6.59
CA PHE A 200 -6.01 -1.72 -6.22
C PHE A 200 -6.37 -3.18 -6.00
N SER A 201 -5.46 -4.09 -6.34
CA SER A 201 -5.59 -5.51 -6.08
C SER A 201 -4.36 -6.05 -5.37
N VAL A 202 -4.59 -6.92 -4.39
CA VAL A 202 -3.56 -7.64 -3.65
C VAL A 202 -3.85 -9.13 -3.76
N SER A 203 -2.93 -9.87 -4.40
CA SER A 203 -3.01 -11.32 -4.50
C SER A 203 -1.97 -11.97 -3.59
N LEU A 204 -2.44 -12.79 -2.65
CA LEU A 204 -1.59 -13.61 -1.79
C LEU A 204 -1.33 -14.94 -2.50
N LEU A 205 -0.06 -15.29 -2.71
CA LEU A 205 0.33 -16.60 -3.22
C LEU A 205 0.61 -17.53 -2.05
N LEU A 206 -0.10 -18.66 -2.04
CA LEU A 206 -0.24 -19.52 -0.88
C LEU A 206 0.35 -20.91 -1.13
N TYR A 207 0.87 -21.49 -0.06
CA TYR A 207 1.11 -22.92 0.09
C TYR A 207 0.45 -23.41 1.38
N ARG A 208 0.38 -24.73 1.57
CA ARG A 208 -0.14 -25.34 2.79
C ARG A 208 0.99 -26.06 3.51
N THR A 209 1.10 -25.86 4.82
CA THR A 209 2.00 -26.67 5.63
C THR A 209 1.41 -28.05 5.85
N ASN A 210 2.29 -29.03 6.01
CA ASN A 210 1.90 -30.43 6.16
C ASN A 210 1.98 -30.89 7.63
N GLU A 211 1.50 -30.08 8.57
CA GLU A 211 1.30 -30.55 9.94
C GLU A 211 0.11 -31.50 10.02
N GLN A 212 0.33 -32.64 10.68
CA GLN A 212 -0.65 -33.69 10.90
C GLN A 212 -1.78 -33.18 11.81
N GLY A 213 -2.83 -32.61 11.21
CA GLY A 213 -4.09 -32.31 11.89
C GLY A 213 -4.76 -31.00 11.49
N SER A 214 -3.99 -29.99 11.05
CA SER A 214 -4.54 -28.73 10.51
C SER A 214 -3.64 -28.18 9.41
N GLN A 215 -4.12 -28.24 8.16
CA GLN A 215 -3.45 -27.58 7.05
C GLN A 215 -3.53 -26.06 7.25
N GLN A 216 -2.42 -25.45 7.67
CA GLN A 216 -2.31 -24.00 7.74
C GLN A 216 -1.93 -23.45 6.36
N GLU A 217 -2.65 -22.44 5.90
CA GLU A 217 -2.31 -21.73 4.67
C GLU A 217 -1.30 -20.61 4.97
N CYS A 218 -0.21 -20.60 4.21
CA CYS A 218 0.92 -19.71 4.38
C CYS A 218 1.22 -18.94 3.10
N VAL A 219 1.57 -17.67 3.22
CA VAL A 219 1.89 -16.79 2.10
C VAL A 219 3.40 -16.80 1.87
N TYR A 220 3.84 -17.06 0.64
CA TYR A 220 5.25 -16.93 0.25
C TYR A 220 5.50 -15.73 -0.68
N SER A 221 4.44 -15.19 -1.29
CA SER A 221 4.54 -14.02 -2.16
C SER A 221 3.26 -13.18 -2.12
N VAL A 222 3.42 -11.87 -2.18
CA VAL A 222 2.36 -10.88 -2.28
C VAL A 222 2.53 -10.11 -3.58
N LYS A 223 1.48 -10.12 -4.41
CA LYS A 223 1.41 -9.35 -5.65
C LYS A 223 0.47 -8.18 -5.47
N ILE A 224 0.95 -6.98 -5.80
CA ILE A 224 0.18 -5.75 -5.74
C ILE A 224 0.06 -5.21 -7.17
N ASP A 225 -1.14 -4.90 -7.60
CA ASP A 225 -1.44 -4.35 -8.92
C ASP A 225 -2.58 -3.33 -8.79
N GLY A 226 -2.93 -2.68 -9.88
CA GLY A 226 -4.18 -1.97 -9.99
C GLY A 226 -4.65 -1.88 -11.43
N GLY A 227 -5.75 -1.19 -11.63
CA GLY A 227 -6.31 -1.06 -12.97
C GLY A 227 -7.76 -0.59 -12.92
N LYS A 228 -8.44 -0.79 -14.03
CA LYS A 228 -9.90 -0.65 -14.10
C LYS A 228 -10.56 -1.96 -13.61
N PRO A 229 -11.73 -1.88 -12.96
CA PRO A 229 -12.48 -3.06 -12.50
C PRO A 229 -12.78 -4.06 -13.61
#